data_AF-R6QRG5-F1
#
_entry.id   AF-R6QRG5-F1
#
_cell.length_a   1.000
_cell.length_b   1.000
_cell.length_c   1.000
_cell.angle_alpha   90.00
_cell.angle_beta   90.00
_cell.angle_gamma   90.00
#
_symmetry.space_group_name_H-M   'P 1'
#
loop_
_entity.id
_entity.type
_entity.pdbx_description
1 polymer ?
#
loop_
_entity_poly.entity_id
_entity_poly.type
_entity_poly.pdbx_seq_one_letter_code
_entity_poly.pdbx_strand_id
1 'polypeptide(L)'
;MKKVFYLLLIGGAMLICPHQSKADPYYLVRTIKHKGQLSPRPNKAPSRPLCIDITANVITVPENVVGYMLTLSNEEESYTYYITGTTLFIPQVISGVYELAITNGSVSYQGDVEI
;
A
#
# COMPACT_ATOMS: atom_id res chain seq x y z
N MET A 1 -3.32 18.06 51.15
CA MET A 1 -3.16 16.88 50.27
C MET A 1 -3.99 16.95 48.97
N LYS A 2 -4.41 18.12 48.48
CA LYS A 2 -5.23 18.23 47.24
C LYS A 2 -4.40 18.44 45.96
N LYS A 3 -3.18 18.98 46.05
CA LYS A 3 -2.38 19.35 44.88
C LYS A 3 -1.69 18.17 44.17
N VAL A 4 -1.46 17.05 44.88
CA VAL A 4 -0.80 15.85 44.32
C VAL A 4 -1.74 15.06 43.39
N PHE A 5 -3.05 15.08 43.67
CA PHE A 5 -4.06 14.40 42.85
C PHE A 5 -4.22 15.03 41.45
N TYR A 6 -4.08 16.36 41.33
CA TYR A 6 -4.18 17.05 40.05
C TYR A 6 -3.01 16.73 39.11
N LEU A 7 -1.80 16.53 39.64
CA LEU A 7 -0.63 16.14 38.86
C LEU A 7 -0.75 14.71 38.30
N LEU A 8 -1.35 13.79 39.06
CA LEU A 8 -1.61 12.42 38.62
C LEU A 8 -2.69 12.34 37.52
N LEU A 9 -3.73 13.17 37.60
CA LEU A 9 -4.80 13.24 36.58
C LEU A 9 -4.32 13.85 35.26
N ILE A 10 -3.41 14.83 35.30
CA ILE A 10 -2.84 15.44 34.09
C ILE A 10 -1.79 14.52 33.45
N GLY A 11 -1.01 13.79 34.24
CA GLY A 11 -0.04 12.80 33.74
C GLY A 11 -0.68 11.57 33.08
N GLY A 12 -1.83 11.11 33.59
CA GLY A 12 -2.55 9.97 33.02
C GLY A 12 -3.22 10.24 31.68
N ALA A 13 -3.63 11.49 31.41
CA ALA A 13 -4.34 11.85 30.19
C ALA A 13 -3.44 11.90 28.94
N MET A 14 -2.12 12.05 29.10
CA MET A 14 -1.16 12.06 27.98
C MET A 14 -0.78 10.66 27.47
N LEU A 15 -1.11 9.59 28.22
CA LEU A 15 -0.82 8.20 27.82
C LEU A 15 -1.91 7.57 26.94
N ILE A 16 -2.99 8.30 26.67
CA ILE A 16 -4.11 7.86 25.80
C ILE A 16 -4.13 8.66 24.50
N CYS A 17 -3.00 9.22 24.09
CA CYS A 17 -2.82 9.51 22.68
C CYS A 17 -2.68 8.15 22.00
N PRO A 18 -3.68 7.66 21.23
CA PRO A 18 -3.41 6.50 20.40
C PRO A 18 -2.20 6.91 19.57
N HIS A 19 -1.10 6.16 19.73
CA HIS A 19 -0.03 6.19 18.76
C HIS A 19 -0.72 5.72 17.49
N GLN A 20 -1.27 6.66 16.72
CA GLN A 20 -1.72 6.40 15.37
C GLN A 20 -0.43 6.00 14.69
N SER A 21 -0.19 4.68 14.66
CA SER A 21 0.78 4.05 13.77
C SER A 21 0.41 4.62 12.42
N LYS A 22 1.13 5.66 12.00
CA LYS A 22 0.94 6.23 10.68
C LYS A 22 1.31 5.10 9.76
N ALA A 23 0.32 4.53 9.12
CA ALA A 23 0.55 3.63 8.04
C ALA A 23 1.24 4.46 6.95
N ASP A 24 2.47 4.06 6.61
CA ASP A 24 3.27 4.81 5.67
C ASP A 24 2.73 4.53 4.26
N PRO A 25 2.32 5.58 3.52
CA PRO A 25 1.74 5.39 2.20
C PRO A 25 2.82 4.90 1.22
N TYR A 26 2.48 3.88 0.44
CA TYR A 26 3.33 3.40 -0.65
C TYR A 26 2.95 4.07 -1.97
N TYR A 27 3.96 4.52 -2.71
CA TYR A 27 3.77 5.17 -4.01
C TYR A 27 4.24 4.25 -5.14
N LEU A 28 3.29 3.74 -5.91
CA LEU A 28 3.57 2.88 -7.04
C LEU A 28 3.80 3.71 -8.30
N VAL A 29 4.85 3.37 -9.04
CA VAL A 29 5.23 3.99 -10.30
C VAL A 29 4.33 3.45 -11.42
N ARG A 30 3.74 4.37 -12.18
CA ARG A 30 2.87 4.03 -13.31
C ARG A 30 3.68 3.74 -14.57
N THR A 31 3.30 2.68 -15.28
CA THR A 31 3.84 2.25 -16.57
C THR A 31 2.70 1.94 -17.54
N ILE A 32 2.84 2.31 -18.81
CA ILE A 32 1.87 2.01 -19.87
C ILE A 32 2.48 0.94 -20.78
N LYS A 33 1.79 -0.20 -20.95
CA LYS A 33 2.15 -1.20 -21.94
C LYS A 33 1.48 -0.86 -23.28
N HIS A 34 2.23 -0.27 -24.20
CA HIS A 34 1.77 -0.12 -25.58
C HIS A 34 1.94 -1.45 -26.32
N LYS A 35 0.84 -2.04 -26.80
CA LYS A 35 0.91 -3.19 -27.71
C LYS A 35 1.57 -2.74 -29.02
N GLY A 36 2.81 -3.17 -29.28
CA GLY A 36 3.40 -3.14 -30.64
C GLY A 36 4.70 -2.36 -30.89
N GLN A 37 5.49 -1.93 -29.89
CA GLN A 37 6.80 -1.31 -30.17
C GLN A 37 7.99 -2.14 -29.66
N LEU A 38 8.79 -2.62 -30.64
CA LEU A 38 10.15 -3.13 -30.53
C LEU A 38 11.11 -2.00 -30.12
N SER A 39 11.20 -1.71 -28.82
CA SER A 39 12.36 -1.15 -28.09
C SER A 39 11.87 -0.37 -26.88
N PRO A 40 12.54 -0.47 -25.73
CA PRO A 40 12.23 0.36 -24.58
C PRO A 40 12.71 1.78 -24.87
N ARG A 41 11.81 2.67 -25.33
CA ARG A 41 12.05 4.09 -25.10
C ARG A 41 12.16 4.29 -23.59
N PRO A 42 13.12 5.08 -23.07
CA PRO A 42 13.14 5.41 -21.67
C PRO A 42 11.78 6.01 -21.34
N ASN A 43 11.02 5.32 -20.50
CA ASN A 43 9.72 5.78 -20.04
C ASN A 43 9.97 7.14 -19.39
N LYS A 44 9.62 8.23 -20.08
CA LYS A 44 9.26 9.47 -19.38
C LYS A 44 8.16 9.04 -18.42
N ALA A 45 8.48 8.95 -17.13
CA ALA A 45 7.57 8.48 -16.08
C ALA A 45 6.15 9.06 -16.33
N PRO A 46 5.16 8.22 -16.71
CA PRO A 46 3.89 8.75 -17.18
C PRO A 46 2.96 9.06 -15.99
N SER A 47 2.70 10.36 -15.78
CA SER A 47 1.51 10.96 -15.15
C SER A 47 0.91 10.21 -13.95
N ARG A 48 1.25 10.69 -12.74
CA ARG A 48 0.66 10.43 -11.42
C ARG A 48 0.96 9.04 -10.82
N PRO A 49 1.79 8.96 -9.75
CA PRO A 49 1.97 7.73 -8.98
C PRO A 49 0.65 7.32 -8.31
N LEU A 50 0.48 6.03 -8.04
CA LEU A 50 -0.65 5.51 -7.28
C LEU A 50 -0.26 5.39 -5.81
N CYS A 51 -0.94 6.12 -4.94
CA CYS A 51 -0.76 5.99 -3.49
C CYS A 51 -1.65 4.87 -2.97
N ILE A 52 -1.08 3.95 -2.22
CA ILE A 52 -1.81 2.88 -1.51
C ILE A 52 -1.42 2.90 -0.03
N ASP A 53 -2.24 2.29 0.80
CA ASP A 53 -1.96 2.10 2.22
C ASP A 53 -1.93 0.61 2.55
N ILE A 54 -1.01 0.19 3.41
CA ILE A 54 -0.94 -1.20 3.89
C ILE A 54 -0.91 -1.16 5.41
N THR A 55 -2.00 -1.63 6.02
CA THR A 55 -2.15 -1.68 7.48
C THR A 55 -2.72 -3.03 7.88
N ALA A 56 -2.06 -3.75 8.79
CA ALA A 56 -2.56 -5.00 9.37
C ALA A 56 -3.06 -6.01 8.31
N ASN A 57 -2.23 -6.26 7.28
CA ASN A 57 -2.54 -7.16 6.16
C ASN A 57 -3.78 -6.73 5.35
N VAL A 58 -4.13 -5.45 5.38
CA VAL A 58 -5.16 -4.84 4.54
C VAL A 58 -4.50 -3.84 3.62
N ILE A 59 -4.63 -4.08 2.31
CA ILE A 59 -4.20 -3.14 1.28
C ILE A 59 -5.40 -2.25 0.93
N THR A 60 -5.25 -0.95 1.12
CA THR A 60 -6.24 0.05 0.69
C THR A 60 -5.77 0.70 -0.60
N VAL A 61 -6.61 0.63 -1.62
CA VAL A 61 -6.33 1.15 -2.96
C VAL A 61 -7.36 2.22 -3.36
N PRO A 62 -6.99 3.19 -4.21
CA PRO A 62 -7.94 4.17 -4.71
C PRO A 62 -8.99 3.54 -5.66
N GLU A 63 -10.18 4.12 -5.75
CA GLU A 63 -11.31 3.57 -6.53
C GLU A 63 -11.00 3.36 -8.03
N ASN A 64 -10.09 4.15 -8.60
CA ASN A 64 -9.76 4.09 -10.03
C ASN A 64 -9.02 2.81 -10.45
N VAL A 65 -8.58 1.97 -9.50
CA VAL A 65 -7.97 0.67 -9.77
C VAL A 65 -8.87 -0.51 -9.37
N VAL A 66 -10.13 -0.26 -8.99
CA VAL A 66 -11.11 -1.33 -8.81
C VAL A 66 -11.33 -2.04 -10.15
N GLY A 67 -11.34 -3.37 -10.12
CA GLY A 67 -11.39 -4.24 -11.29
C GLY A 67 -10.04 -4.57 -11.91
N TYR A 68 -8.93 -4.10 -11.32
CA TYR A 68 -7.57 -4.46 -11.73
C TYR A 68 -7.12 -5.74 -11.01
N MET A 69 -6.05 -6.37 -11.52
CA MET A 69 -5.34 -7.44 -10.85
C MET A 69 -4.21 -6.86 -10.00
N LEU A 70 -4.12 -7.27 -8.74
CA LEU A 70 -3.00 -6.99 -7.84
C LEU A 70 -2.16 -8.25 -7.71
N THR A 71 -0.86 -8.13 -7.96
CA THR A 71 0.12 -9.21 -7.79
C THR A 71 1.16 -8.78 -6.76
N LEU A 72 1.39 -9.61 -5.76
CA LEU A 72 2.55 -9.56 -4.87
C LEU A 72 3.52 -10.63 -5.33
N SER A 73 4.79 -10.27 -5.53
CA SER A 73 5.82 -11.25 -5.88
C SER A 73 7.15 -10.93 -5.21
N ASN A 74 7.83 -11.98 -4.74
CA ASN A 74 9.24 -11.94 -4.36
C ASN A 74 9.98 -13.04 -5.15
N GLU A 75 11.19 -13.41 -4.74
CA GLU A 75 11.98 -14.43 -5.43
C GLU A 75 11.39 -15.84 -5.37
N GLU A 76 10.56 -16.14 -4.36
CA GLU A 76 10.07 -17.49 -4.05
C GLU A 76 8.56 -17.66 -4.31
N GLU A 77 7.78 -16.61 -4.06
CA GLU A 77 6.33 -16.64 -3.95
C GLU A 77 5.68 -15.59 -4.84
N SER A 78 4.50 -15.93 -5.37
CA SER A 78 3.65 -14.97 -6.08
C SER A 78 2.18 -15.19 -5.75
N TYR A 79 1.51 -14.11 -5.35
CA TYR A 79 0.10 -14.07 -5.01
C TYR A 79 -0.62 -13.09 -5.89
N THR A 80 -1.74 -13.49 -6.46
CA THR A 80 -2.52 -12.63 -7.36
C THR A 80 -3.97 -12.57 -6.90
N TYR A 81 -4.50 -11.35 -6.87
CA TYR A 81 -5.83 -11.04 -6.38
C TYR A 81 -6.57 -10.13 -7.36
N TYR A 82 -7.89 -10.30 -7.42
CA TYR A 82 -8.77 -9.40 -8.16
C TYR A 82 -9.31 -8.33 -7.22
N ILE A 83 -9.12 -7.05 -7.56
CA ILE A 83 -9.55 -5.92 -6.73
C ILE A 83 -11.05 -5.70 -6.95
N THR A 84 -11.88 -6.14 -6.01
CA THR A 84 -13.35 -6.00 -6.07
C THR A 84 -13.87 -4.72 -5.40
N GLY A 85 -13.05 -4.06 -4.60
CA GLY A 85 -13.36 -2.81 -3.89
C GLY A 85 -12.09 -2.06 -3.50
N THR A 86 -12.21 -1.05 -2.65
CA THR A 86 -11.05 -0.22 -2.23
C THR A 86 -10.19 -0.86 -1.15
N THR A 87 -10.62 -1.98 -0.57
CA THR A 87 -9.89 -2.71 0.47
C THR A 87 -9.71 -4.16 0.09
N LEU A 88 -8.50 -4.69 0.29
CA LEU A 88 -8.14 -6.06 -0.03
C LEU A 88 -7.41 -6.69 1.15
N PHE A 89 -7.95 -7.79 1.66
CA PHE A 89 -7.34 -8.55 2.75
C PHE A 89 -6.37 -9.57 2.18
N ILE A 90 -5.13 -9.55 2.67
CA ILE A 90 -4.13 -10.57 2.37
C ILE A 90 -3.94 -11.51 3.59
N PRO A 91 -3.64 -12.80 3.38
CA PRO A 91 -3.35 -13.72 4.47
C PRO A 91 -2.20 -13.24 5.36
N GLN A 92 -2.32 -13.40 6.68
CA GLN A 92 -1.29 -13.00 7.66
C GLN A 92 0.04 -13.76 7.53
N VAL A 93 0.05 -14.87 6.81
CA VAL A 93 1.28 -15.62 6.53
C VAL A 93 2.20 -14.90 5.53
N ILE A 94 1.65 -13.98 4.73
CA ILE A 94 2.43 -13.16 3.80
C ILE A 94 3.07 -12.04 4.61
N SER A 95 4.40 -12.02 4.65
CA SER A 95 5.18 -10.97 5.31
C SER A 95 6.56 -10.82 4.69
N GLY A 96 7.12 -9.61 4.73
CA GLY A 96 8.40 -9.25 4.16
C GLY A 96 8.27 -8.30 2.98
N VAL A 97 9.34 -8.16 2.21
CA VAL A 97 9.40 -7.25 1.07
C VAL A 97 8.89 -7.96 -0.19
N TYR A 98 7.88 -7.39 -0.83
CA TYR A 98 7.33 -7.85 -2.10
C TYR A 98 7.34 -6.72 -3.13
N GLU A 99 7.58 -7.05 -4.39
CA GLU A 99 7.18 -6.19 -5.49
C GLU A 99 5.65 -6.28 -5.64
N LEU A 100 4.96 -5.16 -5.50
CA LEU A 100 3.52 -5.04 -5.70
C LEU A 100 3.25 -4.46 -7.09
N ALA A 101 2.48 -5.17 -7.89
CA ALA A 101 2.05 -4.76 -9.22
C ALA A 101 0.51 -4.71 -9.33
N ILE A 102 -0.06 -3.58 -9.73
CA ILE A 102 -1.49 -3.42 -10.03
C ILE A 102 -1.68 -3.16 -11.52
N THR A 103 -2.42 -4.02 -12.22
CA THR A 103 -2.55 -3.94 -13.69
C THR A 103 -3.92 -4.32 -14.22
N ASN A 104 -4.34 -3.65 -15.30
CA ASN A 104 -5.49 -4.04 -16.13
C ASN A 104 -5.06 -4.58 -17.52
N GLY A 105 -3.78 -4.95 -17.65
CA GLY A 105 -3.18 -5.41 -18.91
C GLY A 105 -2.66 -4.29 -19.82
N SER A 106 -3.14 -3.05 -19.66
CA SER A 106 -2.67 -1.89 -20.46
C SER A 106 -1.90 -0.87 -19.62
N VAL A 107 -2.31 -0.67 -18.37
CA VAL A 107 -1.63 0.17 -17.38
C VAL A 107 -1.16 -0.72 -16.24
N SER A 108 0.06 -0.51 -15.77
CA SER A 108 0.66 -1.19 -14.62
C SER A 108 1.14 -0.15 -13.62
N TYR A 109 0.90 -0.35 -12.33
CA TYR A 109 1.51 0.40 -11.24
C TYR A 109 2.40 -0.55 -10.46
N GLN A 110 3.66 -0.19 -10.19
CA GLN A 110 4.64 -1.08 -9.58
C GLN A 110 5.46 -0.38 -8.50
N GLY A 111 5.80 -1.08 -7.44
CA GLY A 111 6.71 -0.62 -6.39
C GLY A 111 6.93 -1.67 -5.32
N ASP A 112 8.06 -1.55 -4.61
CA ASP A 112 8.37 -2.41 -3.48
C ASP A 112 7.56 -1.98 -2.26
N VAL A 113 7.01 -2.96 -1.55
CA VAL A 113 6.24 -2.77 -0.33
C VAL A 113 6.70 -3.73 0.75
N GLU A 114 6.60 -3.31 2.00
CA GLU A 114 6.83 -4.16 3.17
C GLU A 114 5.48 -4.53 3.80
N ILE A 115 5.29 -5.83 4.03
CA ILE A 115 4.05 -6.45 4.53
C ILE A 115 4.27 -7.09 5.90
#